data_AF-A0A847V8X0-F1
#
_entry.id   AF-A0A847V8X0-F1
#
_cell.length_a   1.000
_cell.length_b   1.000
_cell.length_c   1.000
_cell.angle_alpha   90.00
_cell.angle_beta   90.00
_cell.angle_gamma   90.00
#
_symmetry.space_group_name_H-M   'P 1'
#
loop_
_entity.id
_entity.type
_entity.pdbx_description
1 polymer ?
#
loop_
_entity_poly.entity_id
_entity_poly.type
_entity_poly.pdbx_seq_one_letter_code
_entity_poly.pdbx_strand_id
1 'polypeptide(L)'
;MFIDERLVRKGDLNEKMEAKFKVSDLKSLSKERNLPSTGKKAALIDRLIQSDRLGMESLVSNIEILTCTDDGRAIAEEFITREEELKSRVEKKTVGLLKEGKYREAISAVADYRGPPKEIKDRSGMVFGMQNPERDEAQLKTIFSKTPSTLQSLNDEQLNALRIAAGMMVIWGSNNGKKWLPEDFSNPSNISVEAAMRTLLSHGVFLENIQRYKKAGVKFVRILSAGTLSCEYCRKHEGRVYPIDQVIALPNPECTHEMGCRCCLVAEIEIPK
;
A
#
# COMPACT_ATOMS: atom_id res chain seq x y z
N MET A 1 10.04 31.22 -4.01
CA MET A 1 11.13 30.25 -4.23
C MET A 1 11.03 29.63 -5.63
N PHE A 2 10.14 28.67 -5.92
CA PHE A 2 10.12 28.03 -7.26
C PHE A 2 9.74 28.94 -8.44
N ILE A 3 8.89 29.96 -8.24
CA ILE A 3 8.58 30.98 -9.26
C ILE A 3 9.80 31.88 -9.50
N ASP A 4 10.47 32.29 -8.42
CA ASP A 4 11.63 33.18 -8.46
C ASP A 4 12.84 32.50 -9.12
N GLU A 5 12.96 31.19 -8.93
CA GLU A 5 13.94 30.31 -9.58
C GLU A 5 13.55 29.92 -11.01
N ARG A 6 12.40 30.40 -11.53
CA ARG A 6 11.88 30.12 -12.88
C ARG A 6 11.63 28.63 -13.16
N LEU A 7 11.47 27.81 -12.14
CA LEU A 7 11.15 26.38 -12.25
C LEU A 7 9.66 26.15 -12.50
N VAL A 8 8.82 27.08 -12.07
CA VAL A 8 7.40 27.09 -12.37
C VAL A 8 6.98 28.46 -12.88
N ARG A 9 5.99 28.49 -13.77
CA ARG A 9 5.37 29.72 -14.29
C ARG A 9 3.87 29.71 -14.04
N LYS A 10 3.26 30.89 -14.09
CA LYS A 10 1.79 30.98 -14.11
C LYS A 10 1.28 30.30 -15.38
N GLY A 11 0.26 29.47 -15.23
CA GLY A 11 -0.36 28.83 -16.38
C GLY A 11 -1.11 29.84 -17.23
N ASP A 12 -1.10 29.60 -18.54
CA ASP A 12 -1.80 30.43 -19.52
C ASP A 12 -3.32 30.15 -19.53
N LEU A 13 -4.04 30.85 -20.40
CA LEU A 13 -5.48 30.69 -20.53
C LEU A 13 -5.88 29.26 -20.90
N ASN A 14 -5.12 28.61 -21.78
CA ASN A 14 -5.38 27.23 -22.22
C ASN A 14 -5.24 26.27 -21.04
N GLU A 15 -4.14 26.37 -20.30
CA GLU A 15 -3.87 25.54 -19.12
C GLU A 15 -4.90 25.77 -18.01
N LYS A 16 -5.34 27.02 -17.80
CA LYS A 16 -6.39 27.36 -16.83
C LYS A 16 -7.73 26.75 -17.20
N MET A 17 -8.11 26.82 -18.47
CA MET A 17 -9.32 26.20 -18.99
C MET A 17 -9.27 24.67 -18.86
N GLU A 18 -8.13 24.07 -19.17
CA GLU A 18 -7.87 22.64 -19.05
C GLU A 18 -7.98 22.17 -17.58
N ALA A 19 -7.45 22.94 -16.63
CA ALA A 19 -7.51 22.61 -15.21
C ALA A 19 -8.93 22.77 -14.62
N LYS A 20 -9.66 23.82 -15.00
CA LYS A 20 -10.96 24.17 -14.39
C LYS A 20 -12.13 23.32 -14.88
N PHE A 21 -12.19 23.08 -16.18
CA PHE A 21 -13.40 22.57 -16.82
C PHE A 21 -13.26 21.11 -17.24
N LYS A 22 -14.32 20.34 -17.03
CA LYS A 22 -14.46 19.00 -17.61
C LYS A 22 -14.93 19.11 -19.06
N VAL A 23 -14.79 18.02 -19.81
CA VAL A 23 -15.26 17.94 -21.21
C VAL A 23 -16.76 18.28 -21.32
N SER A 24 -17.59 17.87 -20.34
CA SER A 24 -19.01 18.21 -20.29
C SER A 24 -19.24 19.72 -20.25
N ASP A 25 -18.48 20.44 -19.42
CA ASP A 25 -18.65 21.87 -19.18
C ASP A 25 -18.26 22.66 -20.44
N LEU A 26 -17.14 22.28 -21.06
CA LEU A 26 -16.67 22.86 -22.31
C LEU A 26 -17.67 22.67 -23.47
N LYS A 27 -18.37 21.53 -23.50
CA LYS A 27 -19.44 21.30 -24.49
C LYS A 27 -20.64 22.20 -24.25
N SER A 28 -21.05 22.40 -23.00
CA SER A 28 -22.12 23.34 -22.65
C SER A 28 -21.75 24.77 -23.01
N LEU A 29 -20.54 25.21 -22.62
CA LEU A 29 -20.01 26.54 -22.96
C LEU A 29 -19.92 26.76 -24.48
N SER A 30 -19.59 25.71 -25.25
CA SER A 30 -19.58 25.78 -26.73
C SER A 30 -20.98 25.97 -27.28
N LYS A 31 -21.98 25.23 -26.77
CA LYS A 31 -23.38 25.36 -27.20
C LYS A 31 -23.96 26.74 -26.90
N GLU A 32 -23.71 27.27 -25.70
CA GLU A 32 -24.13 28.63 -25.31
C GLU A 32 -23.62 29.71 -26.26
N ARG A 33 -22.47 29.46 -26.90
CA ARG A 33 -21.83 30.35 -27.88
C ARG A 33 -22.11 29.97 -29.33
N ASN A 34 -23.08 29.07 -29.56
CA ASN A 34 -23.42 28.53 -30.88
C ASN A 34 -22.22 27.93 -31.64
N LEU A 35 -21.25 27.37 -30.92
CA LEU A 35 -20.09 26.69 -31.46
C LEU A 35 -20.33 25.17 -31.51
N PRO A 36 -19.70 24.47 -32.47
CA PRO A 36 -19.65 23.01 -32.44
C PRO A 36 -19.17 22.49 -31.08
N SER A 37 -19.87 21.50 -30.53
CA SER A 37 -19.56 20.88 -29.22
C SER A 37 -18.99 19.46 -29.34
N THR A 38 -18.49 19.10 -30.51
CA THR A 38 -17.80 17.83 -30.79
C THR A 38 -16.29 18.00 -30.72
N GLY A 39 -15.60 16.89 -30.40
CA GLY A 39 -14.14 16.82 -30.37
C GLY A 39 -13.55 16.49 -28.98
N LYS A 40 -12.22 16.38 -28.96
CA LYS A 40 -11.42 16.20 -27.74
C LYS A 40 -11.33 17.52 -26.96
N LYS A 41 -10.96 17.42 -25.69
CA LYS A 41 -10.93 18.55 -24.74
C LYS A 41 -10.14 19.75 -25.23
N ALA A 42 -8.89 19.55 -25.65
CA ALA A 42 -8.03 20.60 -26.20
C ALA A 42 -8.69 21.36 -27.37
N ALA A 43 -9.28 20.63 -28.33
CA ALA A 43 -9.94 21.25 -29.49
C ALA A 43 -11.20 22.05 -29.12
N LEU A 44 -11.89 21.69 -28.04
CA LEU A 44 -13.01 22.48 -27.51
C LEU A 44 -12.51 23.77 -26.85
N ILE A 45 -11.41 23.70 -26.09
CA ILE A 45 -10.79 24.85 -25.44
C ILE A 45 -10.27 25.84 -26.50
N ASP A 46 -9.50 25.35 -27.48
CA ASP A 46 -8.96 26.19 -28.56
C ASP A 46 -10.08 26.95 -29.28
N ARG A 47 -11.18 26.24 -29.60
CA ARG A 47 -12.35 26.84 -30.26
C ARG A 47 -13.03 27.91 -29.40
N LEU A 48 -13.19 27.63 -28.11
CA LEU A 48 -13.77 28.59 -27.16
C LEU A 48 -12.91 29.84 -27.00
N ILE A 49 -11.59 29.67 -26.88
CA ILE A 49 -10.64 30.78 -26.78
C ILE A 49 -10.59 31.60 -28.08
N GLN A 50 -10.61 30.94 -29.23
CA GLN A 50 -10.62 31.62 -30.53
C GLN A 50 -11.89 32.44 -30.76
N SER A 51 -13.05 31.93 -30.29
CA SER A 51 -14.33 32.61 -30.47
C SER A 51 -14.60 33.70 -29.41
N ASP A 52 -14.25 33.45 -28.15
CA ASP A 52 -14.57 34.33 -27.01
C ASP A 52 -13.44 34.34 -25.97
N ARG A 53 -12.31 34.96 -26.34
CA ARG A 53 -11.13 35.01 -25.45
C ARG A 53 -11.44 35.70 -24.11
N LEU A 54 -12.05 36.89 -24.13
CA LEU A 54 -12.30 37.68 -22.93
C LEU A 54 -13.30 36.99 -21.99
N GLY A 55 -14.33 36.34 -22.55
CA GLY A 55 -15.25 35.54 -21.75
C GLY A 55 -14.55 34.36 -21.10
N MET A 56 -13.66 33.67 -21.81
CA MET A 56 -12.87 32.57 -21.22
C MET A 56 -11.92 33.09 -20.12
N GLU A 57 -11.24 34.22 -20.34
CA GLU A 57 -10.38 34.85 -19.32
C GLU A 57 -11.15 35.22 -18.05
N SER A 58 -12.35 35.78 -18.20
CA SER A 58 -13.24 36.08 -17.07
C SER A 58 -13.65 34.82 -16.31
N LEU A 59 -14.01 33.76 -17.04
CA LEU A 59 -14.41 32.48 -16.45
C LEU A 59 -13.29 31.79 -15.67
N VAL A 60 -12.02 32.07 -15.94
CA VAL A 60 -10.88 31.48 -15.19
C VAL A 60 -10.12 32.52 -14.35
N SER A 61 -10.67 33.71 -14.17
CA SER A 61 -10.03 34.80 -13.41
C SER A 61 -9.78 34.44 -11.94
N ASN A 62 -10.64 33.60 -11.37
CA ASN A 62 -10.60 33.21 -9.97
C ASN A 62 -9.66 32.03 -9.66
N ILE A 63 -8.92 31.52 -10.65
CA ILE A 63 -7.95 30.45 -10.46
C ILE A 63 -6.54 30.90 -10.83
N GLU A 64 -5.60 30.51 -9.98
CA GLU A 64 -4.18 30.59 -10.25
C GLU A 64 -3.65 29.16 -10.30
N ILE A 65 -3.05 28.81 -11.43
CA ILE A 65 -2.37 27.53 -11.61
C ILE A 65 -0.89 27.80 -11.87
N LEU A 66 -0.05 26.90 -11.40
CA LEU A 66 1.38 26.90 -11.65
C LEU A 66 1.70 25.68 -12.50
N THR A 67 2.46 25.89 -13.57
CA THR A 67 2.94 24.83 -14.45
C THR A 67 4.46 24.80 -14.38
N CYS A 68 5.07 23.61 -14.39
CA CYS A 68 6.51 23.48 -14.55
C CYS A 68 6.95 24.11 -15.88
N THR A 69 8.05 24.87 -15.83
CA THR A 69 8.81 25.20 -17.04
C THR A 69 9.52 23.95 -17.56
N ASP A 70 10.11 24.02 -18.75
CA ASP A 70 10.88 22.89 -19.28
C ASP A 70 12.07 22.55 -18.36
N ASP A 71 12.76 23.56 -17.83
CA ASP A 71 13.84 23.39 -16.84
C ASP A 71 13.31 22.77 -15.54
N GLY A 72 12.17 23.28 -15.02
CA GLY A 72 11.56 22.72 -13.81
C GLY A 72 11.07 21.29 -14.00
N ARG A 73 10.58 20.95 -15.19
CA ARG A 73 10.21 19.58 -15.57
C ARG A 73 11.45 18.69 -15.61
N ALA A 74 12.53 19.13 -16.26
CA ALA A 74 13.77 18.36 -16.36
C ALA A 74 14.33 18.04 -14.96
N ILE A 75 14.35 19.03 -14.06
CA ILE A 75 14.80 18.83 -12.67
C ILE A 75 13.89 17.86 -11.92
N ALA A 76 12.56 17.97 -12.10
CA ALA A 76 11.61 17.07 -11.46
C ALA A 76 11.75 15.63 -11.97
N GLU A 77 11.94 15.44 -13.27
CA GLU A 77 12.16 14.14 -13.90
C GLU A 77 13.48 13.52 -13.44
N GLU A 78 14.58 14.29 -13.41
CA GLU A 78 15.87 13.84 -12.87
C GLU A 78 15.75 13.43 -11.40
N PHE A 79 15.03 14.21 -10.58
CA PHE A 79 14.76 13.86 -9.20
C PHE A 79 14.01 12.53 -9.08
N ILE A 80 12.94 12.34 -9.86
CA ILE A 80 12.15 11.10 -9.87
C ILE A 80 13.03 9.91 -10.25
N THR A 81 13.80 10.00 -11.34
CA THR A 81 14.69 8.93 -11.79
C THR A 81 15.72 8.58 -10.73
N ARG A 82 16.38 9.58 -10.13
CA ARG A 82 17.36 9.35 -9.06
C ARG A 82 16.75 8.69 -7.83
N GLU A 83 15.54 9.09 -7.43
CA GLU A 83 14.83 8.47 -6.30
C GLU A 83 14.43 7.03 -6.61
N GLU A 84 13.96 6.75 -7.83
CA GLU A 84 13.65 5.39 -8.29
C GLU A 84 14.89 4.49 -8.30
N GLU A 85 16.02 4.99 -8.79
CA GLU A 85 17.31 4.28 -8.76
C GLU A 85 17.78 4.01 -7.33
N LEU A 86 17.72 5.02 -6.45
CA LEU A 86 18.09 4.88 -5.05
C LEU A 86 17.23 3.82 -4.37
N LYS A 87 15.90 3.91 -4.53
CA LYS A 87 14.95 2.93 -4.01
C LYS A 87 15.25 1.52 -4.54
N SER A 88 15.47 1.37 -5.84
CA SER A 88 15.79 0.08 -6.48
C SER A 88 17.07 -0.54 -5.91
N ARG A 89 18.13 0.27 -5.69
CA ARG A 89 19.37 -0.19 -5.04
C ARG A 89 19.13 -0.70 -3.63
N VAL A 90 18.35 0.04 -2.82
CA VAL A 90 18.05 -0.36 -1.44
C VAL A 90 17.16 -1.59 -1.41
N GLU A 91 16.17 -1.71 -2.29
CA GLU A 91 15.34 -2.91 -2.43
C GLU A 91 16.19 -4.14 -2.74
N LYS A 92 17.12 -4.05 -3.72
CA LYS A 92 18.05 -5.14 -4.06
C LYS A 92 18.96 -5.53 -2.88
N LYS A 93 19.54 -4.54 -2.19
CA LYS A 93 20.35 -4.77 -0.98
C LYS A 93 19.55 -5.50 0.09
N THR A 94 18.31 -5.07 0.31
CA THR A 94 17.42 -5.63 1.33
C THR A 94 17.04 -7.08 1.01
N VAL A 95 16.73 -7.39 -0.25
CA VAL A 95 16.51 -8.77 -0.70
C VAL A 95 17.74 -9.64 -0.42
N GLY A 96 18.95 -9.16 -0.72
CA GLY A 96 20.19 -9.87 -0.41
C GLY A 96 20.35 -10.17 1.09
N LEU A 97 20.14 -9.16 1.94
CA LEU A 97 20.22 -9.31 3.40
C LEU A 97 19.17 -10.30 3.94
N LEU A 98 17.95 -10.29 3.41
CA LEU A 98 16.92 -11.26 3.78
C LEU A 98 17.30 -12.69 3.38
N LYS A 99 17.90 -12.88 2.20
CA LYS A 99 18.41 -14.19 1.75
C LYS A 99 19.49 -14.74 2.68
N GLU A 100 20.32 -13.86 3.24
CA GLU A 100 21.38 -14.21 4.20
C GLU A 100 20.88 -14.33 5.66
N GLY A 101 19.59 -14.10 5.93
CA GLY A 101 19.04 -14.12 7.29
C GLY A 101 19.43 -12.91 8.16
N LYS A 102 19.99 -11.86 7.55
CA LYS A 102 20.45 -10.62 8.23
C LYS A 102 19.30 -9.63 8.42
N TYR A 103 18.30 -10.02 9.21
CA TYR A 103 17.05 -9.26 9.35
C TYR A 103 17.24 -7.84 9.89
N ARG A 104 18.09 -7.67 10.92
CA ARG A 104 18.33 -6.34 11.52
C ARG A 104 19.03 -5.38 10.57
N GLU A 105 19.99 -5.88 9.79
CA GLU A 105 20.65 -5.10 8.74
C GLU A 105 19.67 -4.73 7.62
N ALA A 106 18.75 -5.63 7.25
CA ALA A 106 17.70 -5.34 6.27
C ALA A 106 16.76 -4.23 6.73
N ILE A 107 16.35 -4.26 8.00
CA ILE A 107 15.50 -3.21 8.62
C ILE A 107 16.23 -1.87 8.64
N SER A 108 17.50 -1.86 9.10
CA SER A 108 18.35 -0.65 9.09
C SER A 108 18.51 -0.10 7.66
N ALA A 109 18.73 -1.00 6.70
CA ALA A 109 18.64 -0.80 5.26
C ALA A 109 17.60 0.23 4.82
N VAL A 110 16.36 -0.08 5.20
CA VAL A 110 15.16 0.66 4.81
C VAL A 110 14.97 1.90 5.67
N ALA A 111 15.31 1.84 6.96
CA ALA A 111 15.24 2.99 7.86
C ALA A 111 16.19 4.10 7.41
N ASP A 112 17.44 3.77 7.07
CA ASP A 112 18.45 4.71 6.58
C ASP A 112 18.00 5.39 5.27
N TYR A 113 17.39 4.61 4.37
CA TYR A 113 16.82 5.13 3.11
C TYR A 113 15.63 6.08 3.36
N ARG A 114 14.74 5.74 4.28
CA ARG A 114 13.56 6.57 4.59
C ARG A 114 13.93 7.84 5.35
N GLY A 115 15.08 7.84 6.02
CA GLY A 115 15.47 8.89 6.95
C GLY A 115 14.64 8.84 8.25
N PRO A 116 14.79 9.86 9.11
CA PRO A 116 14.10 9.91 10.39
C PRO A 116 12.57 9.87 10.20
N PRO A 117 11.83 9.16 11.09
CA PRO A 117 10.37 9.14 11.03
C PRO A 117 9.83 10.57 11.08
N LYS A 118 9.06 10.95 10.07
CA LYS A 118 8.28 12.19 10.13
C LYS A 118 7.11 11.91 11.05
N GLU A 119 7.11 12.46 12.25
CA GLU A 119 5.95 12.38 13.14
C GLU A 119 4.76 13.08 12.48
N ILE A 120 3.90 12.30 11.82
CA ILE A 120 2.62 12.79 11.32
C ILE A 120 1.59 12.45 12.39
N LYS A 121 1.24 13.45 13.19
CA LYS A 121 0.11 13.37 14.12
C LYS A 121 -1.15 13.72 13.36
N ASP A 122 -2.15 12.85 13.42
CA ASP A 122 -3.49 13.24 13.00
C ASP A 122 -4.12 14.21 14.00
N ARG A 123 -5.34 14.66 13.71
CA ARG A 123 -6.09 15.57 14.60
C ARG A 123 -6.41 14.95 15.98
N SER A 124 -6.31 13.63 16.13
CA SER A 124 -6.51 12.90 17.38
C SER A 124 -5.21 12.69 18.18
N GLY A 125 -4.06 13.14 17.64
CA GLY A 125 -2.75 12.93 18.24
C GLY A 125 -2.16 11.54 17.96
N MET A 126 -2.82 10.72 17.13
CA MET A 126 -2.30 9.42 16.72
C MET A 126 -1.10 9.63 15.79
N VAL A 127 0.04 9.07 16.19
CA VAL A 127 1.27 9.11 15.37
C VAL A 127 1.23 7.96 14.38
N PHE A 128 1.15 8.29 13.09
CA PHE A 128 1.27 7.32 12.02
C PHE A 128 2.73 7.24 11.52
N GLY A 129 3.15 6.06 11.08
CA GLY A 129 4.39 5.90 10.32
C GLY A 129 5.66 5.62 11.14
N MET A 130 5.57 5.33 12.44
CA MET A 130 6.73 4.81 13.17
C MET A 130 6.98 3.33 12.81
N GLN A 131 8.13 3.04 12.21
CA GLN A 131 8.66 1.67 12.19
C GLN A 131 8.95 1.23 13.62
N ASN A 132 8.67 -0.04 13.92
CA ASN A 132 9.09 -0.68 15.16
C ASN A 132 10.09 -1.80 14.78
N PRO A 133 11.41 -1.50 14.81
CA PRO A 133 12.43 -2.46 14.37
C PRO A 133 12.38 -3.79 15.11
N GLU A 134 12.05 -3.79 16.40
CA GLU A 134 11.96 -5.02 17.19
C GLU A 134 10.80 -5.90 16.75
N ARG A 135 9.64 -5.28 16.51
CA ARG A 135 8.46 -5.96 15.98
C ARG A 135 8.71 -6.50 14.57
N ASP A 136 9.30 -5.67 13.70
CA ASP A 136 9.63 -6.06 12.34
C ASP A 136 10.62 -7.24 12.34
N GLU A 137 11.65 -7.21 13.19
CA GLU A 137 12.63 -8.29 13.32
C GLU A 137 11.97 -9.60 13.81
N ALA A 138 11.08 -9.52 14.80
CA ALA A 138 10.33 -10.67 15.30
C ALA A 138 9.40 -11.27 14.22
N GLN A 139 8.75 -10.41 13.43
CA GLN A 139 7.89 -10.83 12.33
C GLN A 139 8.71 -11.52 11.22
N LEU A 140 9.85 -10.96 10.82
CA LEU A 140 10.77 -11.58 9.86
C LEU A 140 11.24 -12.95 10.36
N LYS A 141 11.67 -13.05 11.62
CA LYS A 141 12.07 -14.34 12.21
C LYS A 141 10.96 -15.38 12.10
N THR A 142 9.71 -14.99 12.28
CA THR A 142 8.57 -15.91 12.19
C THR A 142 8.27 -16.29 10.74
N ILE A 143 8.25 -15.34 9.80
CA ILE A 143 8.05 -15.59 8.36
C ILE A 143 9.05 -16.64 7.85
N PHE A 144 10.32 -16.49 8.22
CA PHE A 144 11.37 -17.37 7.73
C PHE A 144 11.48 -18.71 8.46
N SER A 145 10.90 -18.87 9.66
CA SER A 145 11.03 -20.09 10.47
C SER A 145 9.74 -20.90 10.66
N LYS A 146 8.57 -20.31 10.39
CA LYS A 146 7.26 -20.96 10.61
C LYS A 146 6.47 -21.04 9.32
N THR A 147 6.11 -22.26 8.93
CA THR A 147 5.30 -22.52 7.74
C THR A 147 3.87 -22.85 8.17
N PRO A 148 2.87 -22.02 7.81
CA PRO A 148 1.47 -22.36 8.04
C PRO A 148 1.08 -23.59 7.20
N SER A 149 0.15 -24.40 7.72
CA SER A 149 -0.26 -25.66 7.06
C SER A 149 -0.78 -25.46 5.64
N THR A 150 -1.41 -24.32 5.35
CA THR A 150 -1.90 -23.95 4.02
C THR A 150 -0.80 -23.81 2.96
N LEU A 151 0.47 -23.73 3.38
CA LEU A 151 1.63 -23.59 2.49
C LEU A 151 2.57 -24.81 2.53
N GLN A 152 2.20 -25.89 3.23
CA GLN A 152 3.06 -27.08 3.36
C GLN A 152 3.27 -27.84 2.04
N SER A 153 2.43 -27.63 1.04
CA SER A 153 2.57 -28.25 -0.29
C SER A 153 3.62 -27.58 -1.17
N LEU A 154 4.12 -26.40 -0.79
CA LEU A 154 5.14 -25.68 -1.56
C LEU A 154 6.52 -26.29 -1.30
N ASN A 155 7.36 -26.32 -2.34
CA ASN A 155 8.76 -26.70 -2.18
C ASN A 155 9.57 -25.57 -1.51
N ASP A 156 10.80 -25.89 -1.10
CA ASP A 156 11.65 -24.94 -0.38
C ASP A 156 12.00 -23.69 -1.19
N GLU A 157 12.21 -23.83 -2.50
CA GLU A 157 12.53 -22.71 -3.40
C GLU A 157 11.35 -21.72 -3.48
N GLN A 158 10.15 -22.25 -3.71
CA GLN A 158 8.92 -21.47 -3.78
C GLN A 158 8.61 -20.79 -2.45
N LEU A 159 8.73 -21.54 -1.36
CA LEU A 159 8.49 -21.04 -0.03
C LEU A 159 9.51 -19.94 0.33
N ASN A 160 10.78 -20.10 -0.03
CA ASN A 160 11.80 -19.09 0.19
C ASN A 160 11.55 -17.81 -0.62
N ALA A 161 11.14 -17.92 -1.89
CA ALA A 161 10.76 -16.76 -2.70
C ALA A 161 9.58 -15.99 -2.06
N LEU A 162 8.54 -16.70 -1.60
CA LEU A 162 7.40 -16.10 -0.91
C LEU A 162 7.79 -15.47 0.43
N ARG A 163 8.70 -16.09 1.19
CA ARG A 163 9.22 -15.55 2.46
C ARG A 163 9.97 -14.25 2.26
N ILE A 164 10.81 -14.17 1.22
CA ILE A 164 11.52 -12.94 0.85
C ILE A 164 10.51 -11.86 0.49
N ALA A 165 9.56 -12.14 -0.40
CA ALA A 165 8.55 -11.17 -0.82
C ALA A 165 7.66 -10.70 0.36
N ALA A 166 7.26 -11.62 1.25
CA ALA A 166 6.54 -11.29 2.48
C ALA A 166 7.40 -10.48 3.46
N GLY A 167 8.69 -10.81 3.61
CA GLY A 167 9.62 -10.03 4.44
C GLY A 167 9.80 -8.61 3.91
N MET A 168 9.89 -8.44 2.59
CA MET A 168 9.90 -7.13 1.94
C MET A 168 8.61 -6.36 2.20
N MET A 169 7.44 -7.02 2.19
CA MET A 169 6.16 -6.37 2.55
C MET A 169 6.18 -5.78 3.96
N VAL A 170 6.75 -6.48 4.95
CA VAL A 170 6.89 -6.00 6.34
C VAL A 170 7.71 -4.71 6.38
N ILE A 171 8.97 -4.78 5.95
CA ILE A 171 9.92 -3.69 6.12
C ILE A 171 9.62 -2.50 5.20
N TRP A 172 9.10 -2.75 3.99
CA TRP A 172 8.70 -1.69 3.05
C TRP A 172 7.28 -1.17 3.28
N GLY A 173 6.52 -1.71 4.23
CA GLY A 173 5.15 -1.29 4.51
C GLY A 173 4.23 -1.46 3.29
N SER A 174 4.48 -2.48 2.46
CA SER A 174 3.73 -2.74 1.24
C SER A 174 2.69 -3.83 1.46
N ASN A 175 1.51 -3.65 0.86
CA ASN A 175 0.45 -4.64 0.84
C ASN A 175 0.56 -5.64 -0.33
N ASN A 176 1.60 -5.53 -1.16
CA ASN A 176 1.87 -6.41 -2.29
C ASN A 176 3.38 -6.64 -2.45
N GLY A 177 3.79 -7.91 -2.49
CA GLY A 177 5.19 -8.32 -2.64
C GLY A 177 5.58 -8.84 -4.02
N LYS A 178 4.67 -8.87 -4.99
CA LYS A 178 4.88 -9.51 -6.31
C LYS A 178 6.15 -9.06 -7.02
N LYS A 179 6.47 -7.77 -6.96
CA LYS A 179 7.65 -7.19 -7.63
C LYS A 179 9.00 -7.69 -7.10
N TRP A 180 9.02 -8.38 -5.96
CA TRP A 180 10.23 -8.96 -5.37
C TRP A 180 10.32 -10.48 -5.56
N LEU A 181 9.37 -11.08 -6.27
CA LEU A 181 9.46 -12.48 -6.68
C LEU A 181 10.39 -12.61 -7.89
N PRO A 182 11.02 -13.80 -8.07
CA PRO A 182 11.67 -14.15 -9.33
C PRO A 182 10.71 -14.00 -10.53
N GLU A 183 11.23 -13.59 -11.69
CA GLU A 183 10.42 -13.40 -12.90
C GLU A 183 9.75 -14.69 -13.38
N ASP A 184 10.40 -15.82 -13.15
CA ASP A 184 9.96 -17.17 -13.48
C ASP A 184 9.19 -17.87 -12.35
N PHE A 185 8.82 -17.14 -11.29
CA PHE A 185 8.09 -17.70 -10.16
C PHE A 185 6.74 -18.27 -10.59
N SER A 186 6.61 -19.59 -10.51
CA SER A 186 5.35 -20.31 -10.69
C SER A 186 4.80 -20.75 -9.35
N ASN A 187 3.53 -20.46 -9.11
CA ASN A 187 2.83 -20.85 -7.90
C ASN A 187 2.01 -22.13 -8.14
N PRO A 188 2.45 -23.28 -7.61
CA PRO A 188 1.75 -24.55 -7.82
C PRO A 188 0.59 -24.74 -6.86
N SER A 189 0.34 -23.78 -5.96
CA SER A 189 -0.72 -23.89 -4.96
C SER A 189 -2.06 -23.37 -5.49
N ASN A 190 -3.14 -23.87 -4.90
CA ASN A 190 -4.51 -23.47 -5.21
C ASN A 190 -4.87 -22.08 -4.67
N ILE A 191 -3.98 -21.47 -3.88
CA ILE A 191 -4.14 -20.10 -3.38
C ILE A 191 -3.39 -19.13 -4.29
N SER A 192 -3.87 -17.89 -4.41
CA SER A 192 -3.15 -16.84 -5.16
C SER A 192 -1.79 -16.52 -4.53
N VAL A 193 -0.86 -15.99 -5.33
CA VAL A 193 0.48 -15.57 -4.85
C VAL A 193 0.35 -14.50 -3.76
N GLU A 194 -0.56 -13.54 -3.94
CA GLU A 194 -0.87 -12.55 -2.91
C GLU A 194 -1.42 -13.18 -1.63
N ALA A 195 -2.33 -14.15 -1.75
CA ALA A 195 -2.86 -14.87 -0.60
C ALA A 195 -1.77 -15.65 0.12
N ALA A 196 -0.83 -16.26 -0.61
CA ALA A 196 0.30 -16.99 -0.02
C ALA A 196 1.21 -16.08 0.81
N MET A 197 1.61 -14.92 0.27
CA MET A 197 2.40 -13.93 1.03
C MET A 197 1.64 -13.40 2.24
N ARG A 198 0.36 -13.05 2.08
CA ARG A 198 -0.49 -12.60 3.20
C ARG A 198 -0.69 -13.69 4.25
N THR A 199 -0.71 -14.96 3.85
CA THR A 199 -0.83 -16.10 4.76
C THR A 199 0.38 -16.18 5.68
N LEU A 200 1.60 -15.99 5.16
CA LEU A 200 2.82 -15.91 5.98
C LEU A 200 2.73 -14.76 7.00
N LEU A 201 2.31 -13.57 6.55
CA LEU A 201 2.18 -12.39 7.42
C LEU A 201 1.14 -12.58 8.52
N SER A 202 -0.07 -13.03 8.16
CA SER A 202 -1.16 -13.27 9.11
C SER A 202 -0.80 -14.36 10.11
N HIS A 203 -0.05 -15.38 9.68
CA HIS A 203 0.43 -16.42 10.58
C HIS A 203 1.42 -15.88 11.61
N GLY A 204 2.34 -15.01 11.17
CA GLY A 204 3.25 -14.31 12.08
C GLY A 204 2.51 -13.49 13.13
N VAL A 205 1.54 -12.68 12.70
CA VAL A 205 0.70 -11.87 13.60
C VAL A 205 -0.09 -12.75 14.58
N PHE A 206 -0.63 -13.88 14.12
CA PHE A 206 -1.32 -14.83 14.98
C PHE A 206 -0.39 -15.36 16.09
N LEU A 207 0.80 -15.83 15.73
CA LEU A 207 1.75 -16.37 16.71
C LEU A 207 2.23 -15.31 17.70
N GLU A 208 2.50 -14.09 17.23
CA GLU A 208 2.85 -12.94 18.08
C GLU A 208 1.72 -12.63 19.08
N ASN A 209 0.47 -12.56 18.60
CA ASN A 209 -0.69 -12.30 19.44
C ASN A 209 -0.88 -13.39 20.50
N ILE A 210 -0.75 -14.67 20.14
CA ILE A 210 -0.84 -15.78 21.10
C ILE A 210 0.22 -15.64 22.18
N GLN A 211 1.48 -15.38 21.81
CA GLN A 211 2.56 -15.21 22.78
C GLN A 211 2.32 -14.00 23.70
N ARG A 212 1.89 -12.87 23.12
CA ARG A 212 1.58 -11.65 23.87
C ARG A 212 0.44 -11.85 24.86
N TYR A 213 -0.65 -12.47 24.42
CA TYR A 213 -1.81 -12.78 25.27
C TYR A 213 -1.43 -13.75 26.39
N LYS A 214 -0.65 -14.81 26.11
CA LYS A 214 -0.13 -15.71 27.14
C LYS A 214 0.70 -14.99 28.19
N LYS A 215 1.62 -14.11 27.76
CA LYS A 215 2.44 -13.28 28.68
C LYS A 215 1.58 -12.35 29.54
N ALA A 216 0.47 -11.85 29.01
CA ALA A 216 -0.48 -11.01 29.73
C ALA A 216 -1.47 -11.80 30.61
N GLY A 217 -1.35 -13.13 30.71
CA GLY A 217 -2.21 -13.97 31.55
C GLY A 217 -3.58 -14.28 30.95
N VAL A 218 -3.84 -13.90 29.69
CA VAL A 218 -5.11 -14.16 28.99
C VAL A 218 -5.32 -15.67 28.85
N LYS A 219 -6.51 -16.14 29.25
CA LYS A 219 -6.89 -17.57 29.22
C LYS A 219 -7.79 -17.92 28.05
N PHE A 220 -8.60 -16.97 27.61
CA PHE A 220 -9.57 -17.15 26.55
C PHE A 220 -9.37 -16.12 25.44
N VAL A 221 -9.65 -16.54 24.22
CA VAL A 221 -9.53 -15.70 23.02
C VAL A 221 -10.74 -15.92 22.14
N ARG A 222 -11.09 -14.90 21.37
CA ARG A 222 -12.21 -14.94 20.44
C ARG A 222 -11.71 -14.71 19.02
N ILE A 223 -12.26 -15.46 18.07
CA ILE A 223 -12.01 -15.23 16.64
C ILE A 223 -13.04 -14.25 16.11
N LEU A 224 -12.57 -13.17 15.50
CA LEU A 224 -13.39 -12.26 14.71
C LEU A 224 -13.07 -12.47 13.23
N SER A 225 -14.06 -12.81 12.44
CA SER A 225 -14.01 -12.82 10.99
C SER A 225 -14.33 -11.42 10.45
N ALA A 226 -14.06 -11.20 9.17
CA ALA A 226 -14.44 -9.99 8.46
C ALA A 226 -15.86 -10.06 7.88
N GLY A 227 -16.78 -10.78 8.53
CA GLY A 227 -18.15 -10.98 8.07
C GLY A 227 -18.22 -11.60 6.67
N THR A 228 -18.93 -10.96 5.75
CA THR A 228 -19.06 -11.42 4.34
C THR A 228 -17.74 -11.40 3.58
N LEU A 229 -16.72 -10.68 4.07
CA LEU A 229 -15.36 -10.68 3.54
C LEU A 229 -14.47 -11.78 4.14
N SER A 230 -15.06 -12.82 4.74
CA SER A 230 -14.38 -14.05 5.14
C SER A 230 -14.96 -15.23 4.38
N CYS A 231 -14.16 -16.26 4.11
CA CYS A 231 -14.68 -17.46 3.46
C CYS A 231 -15.75 -18.15 4.35
N GLU A 232 -16.60 -18.96 3.73
CA GLU A 232 -17.70 -19.63 4.42
C GLU A 232 -17.24 -20.44 5.64
N TYR A 233 -16.12 -21.16 5.50
CA TYR A 233 -15.55 -21.93 6.60
C TYR A 233 -15.16 -21.03 7.78
N CYS A 234 -14.42 -19.96 7.53
CA CYS A 234 -13.96 -19.04 8.57
C CYS A 234 -15.11 -18.32 9.28
N ARG A 235 -16.21 -18.01 8.58
CA ARG A 235 -17.41 -17.41 9.21
C ARG A 235 -18.04 -18.29 10.27
N LYS A 236 -17.88 -19.62 10.19
CA LYS A 236 -18.38 -20.54 11.22
C LYS A 236 -17.70 -20.32 12.58
N HIS A 237 -16.51 -19.71 12.58
CA HIS A 237 -15.75 -19.39 13.79
C HIS A 237 -16.01 -17.97 14.33
N GLU A 238 -16.82 -17.15 13.66
CA GLU A 238 -17.17 -15.80 14.11
C GLU A 238 -17.69 -15.82 15.55
N GLY A 239 -17.09 -14.99 16.39
CA GLY A 239 -17.52 -14.81 17.78
C GLY A 239 -17.25 -15.99 18.70
N ARG A 240 -16.71 -17.11 18.20
CA ARG A 240 -16.41 -18.28 19.04
C ARG A 240 -15.25 -18.00 19.98
N VAL A 241 -15.45 -18.36 21.24
CA VAL A 241 -14.45 -18.27 22.31
C VAL A 241 -13.74 -19.62 22.46
N TYR A 242 -12.42 -19.57 22.58
CA TYR A 242 -11.56 -20.72 22.75
C TYR A 242 -10.66 -20.53 23.95
N PRO A 243 -10.33 -21.59 24.71
CA PRO A 243 -9.12 -21.60 25.52
C PRO A 243 -7.92 -21.25 24.62
N ILE A 244 -7.04 -20.36 25.08
CA ILE A 244 -5.92 -19.85 24.27
C ILE A 244 -4.98 -20.95 23.75
N ASP A 245 -4.89 -22.07 24.47
CA ASP A 245 -4.08 -23.23 24.09
C ASP A 245 -4.78 -24.19 23.11
N GLN A 246 -6.07 -23.96 22.83
CA GLN A 246 -6.89 -24.82 21.97
C GLN A 246 -7.47 -24.07 20.76
N VAL A 247 -7.15 -22.79 20.59
CA VAL A 247 -7.64 -22.01 19.45
C VAL A 247 -7.02 -22.52 18.15
N ILE A 248 -7.84 -22.58 17.11
CA ILE A 248 -7.36 -22.91 15.76
C ILE A 248 -6.32 -21.90 15.28
N ALA A 249 -5.34 -22.38 14.51
CA ALA A 249 -4.35 -21.50 13.91
C ALA A 249 -5.03 -20.53 12.94
N LEU A 250 -4.52 -19.29 12.89
CA LEU A 250 -4.81 -18.34 11.82
C LEU A 250 -3.54 -18.14 10.97
N PRO A 251 -3.62 -18.15 9.63
CA PRO A 251 -4.74 -18.61 8.79
C PRO A 251 -5.24 -20.00 9.15
N ASN A 252 -6.57 -20.18 9.10
CA ASN A 252 -7.18 -21.50 9.26
C ASN A 252 -6.66 -22.43 8.13
N PRO A 253 -6.27 -23.69 8.43
CA PRO A 253 -5.87 -24.67 7.42
C PRO A 253 -6.88 -24.84 6.27
N GLU A 254 -8.17 -24.66 6.54
CA GLU A 254 -9.28 -24.73 5.58
C GLU A 254 -9.72 -23.35 5.07
N CYS A 255 -8.90 -22.32 5.22
CA CYS A 255 -9.19 -21.01 4.65
C CYS A 255 -9.08 -21.05 3.12
N THR A 256 -10.18 -20.73 2.44
CA THR A 256 -10.30 -20.71 0.98
C THR A 256 -10.43 -19.31 0.40
N HIS A 257 -10.22 -18.26 1.20
CA HIS A 257 -10.40 -16.89 0.71
C HIS A 257 -9.27 -16.51 -0.27
N GLU A 258 -9.65 -16.01 -1.44
CA GLU A 258 -8.75 -15.56 -2.52
C GLU A 258 -7.71 -14.49 -2.13
N MET A 259 -7.96 -13.74 -1.05
CA MET A 259 -7.07 -12.69 -0.53
C MET A 259 -6.26 -13.15 0.68
N GLY A 260 -6.34 -14.44 1.03
CA GLY A 260 -5.81 -15.00 2.26
C GLY A 260 -6.69 -14.73 3.48
N CYS A 261 -6.22 -15.11 4.67
CA CYS A 261 -7.00 -15.00 5.91
C CYS A 261 -7.33 -13.54 6.24
N ARG A 262 -8.60 -13.29 6.56
CA ARG A 262 -9.17 -11.99 6.95
C ARG A 262 -9.61 -11.94 8.42
N CYS A 263 -9.40 -13.03 9.16
CA CYS A 263 -9.79 -13.14 10.56
C CYS A 263 -8.70 -12.60 11.48
N CYS A 264 -9.10 -12.14 12.66
CA CYS A 264 -8.19 -11.75 13.73
C CYS A 264 -8.55 -12.44 15.04
N LEU A 265 -7.59 -12.41 15.96
CA LEU A 265 -7.72 -12.98 17.30
C LEU A 265 -7.74 -11.83 18.31
N VAL A 266 -8.81 -11.77 19.11
CA VAL A 266 -8.92 -10.80 20.20
C VAL A 266 -8.89 -11.52 21.55
N ALA A 267 -8.31 -10.87 22.55
CA ALA A 267 -8.34 -11.38 23.91
C ALA A 267 -9.78 -11.32 24.45
N GLU A 268 -10.21 -12.41 25.08
CA GLU A 268 -11.44 -12.44 25.86
C GLU A 268 -11.05 -12.17 27.31
N ILE A 269 -11.17 -10.90 27.70
CA ILE A 269 -10.96 -10.47 29.07
C ILE A 269 -12.37 -10.36 29.62
N GLU A 270 -12.77 -11.28 30.50
CA GLU A 270 -14.02 -11.12 31.25
C GLU A 270 -14.00 -9.70 31.83
N ILE A 271 -14.91 -8.83 31.37
CA ILE A 271 -15.27 -7.67 32.17
C ILE A 271 -16.29 -8.24 33.13
N PRO A 272 -15.96 -8.41 34.41
CA PRO A 272 -16.94 -8.87 35.38
C PRO A 272 -18.14 -7.93 35.30
N LYS A 273 -19.32 -8.49 35.03
CA LYS A 273 -20.57 -7.78 35.24
C LYS A 273 -20.87 -7.71 36.72
#